data_AF-A0A1B1YBV7-F1
#
_entry.id   AF-A0A1B1YBV7-F1
#
_cell.length_a   1.000
_cell.length_b   1.000
_cell.length_c   1.000
_cell.angle_alpha   90.00
_cell.angle_beta   90.00
_cell.angle_gamma   90.00
#
_symmetry.space_group_name_H-M   'P 1'
#
loop_
_entity.id
_entity.type
_entity.pdbx_description
1 polymer ?
#
loop_
_entity_poly.entity_id
_entity_poly.type
_entity_poly.pdbx_seq_one_letter_code
_entity_poly.pdbx_strand_id
1 'polypeptide(L)' 'MKDKKPEPRTKMVSATFTTEEFELIQKAAYQTDRRPAGLVRYATLLYLKEIGLLQEETKDEES' A
#
# COMPACT_ATOMS: atom_id res chain seq x y z
N MET A 1 19.98 -22.22 15.44
CA MET A 1 18.66 -22.19 14.78
C MET A 1 18.70 -21.03 13.80
N LYS A 2 18.44 -21.25 12.50
CA LYS A 2 18.41 -20.14 11.53
C LYS A 2 17.15 -19.32 11.82
N ASP A 3 17.32 -18.08 12.26
CA ASP A 3 16.26 -17.10 12.41
C ASP A 3 15.55 -16.94 11.06
N LYS A 4 14.41 -17.62 10.91
CA LYS A 4 13.54 -17.40 9.75
C LYS A 4 12.99 -15.98 9.88
N LYS A 5 13.49 -15.05 9.06
CA LYS A 5 12.84 -13.75 8.86
C LYS A 5 11.34 -14.02 8.66
N PRO A 6 10.45 -13.40 9.44
CA PRO A 6 9.03 -13.64 9.31
C PRO A 6 8.62 -13.30 7.88
N GLU A 7 7.95 -14.22 7.20
CA GLU A 7 7.38 -13.95 5.88
C GLU A 7 6.52 -12.68 5.96
N PRO A 8 6.57 -11.81 4.95
CA PRO A 8 5.71 -10.64 4.90
C PRO A 8 4.25 -11.10 4.82
N ARG A 9 3.58 -11.13 5.97
CA ARG A 9 2.17 -11.51 6.07
C ARG A 9 1.32 -10.31 5.72
N THR A 10 0.63 -10.36 4.58
CA THR A 10 -0.44 -9.41 4.29
C THR A 10 -1.47 -9.44 5.41
N LYS A 11 -1.83 -8.26 5.93
CA LYS A 11 -2.89 -8.10 6.94
C LYS A 11 -4.15 -7.59 6.24
N MET A 12 -5.29 -8.22 6.52
CA MET A 12 -6.59 -7.70 6.08
C MET A 12 -6.99 -6.53 6.99
N VAL A 13 -7.40 -5.43 6.38
CA VAL A 13 -7.86 -4.22 7.06
C VAL A 13 -9.18 -3.80 6.43
N SER A 14 -10.15 -3.40 7.24
CA SER A 14 -11.41 -2.82 6.78
C SER A 14 -11.33 -1.30 6.91
N ALA A 15 -11.82 -0.57 5.91
CA ALA A 15 -11.94 0.88 5.92
C ALA A 15 -13.33 1.26 5.39
N THR A 16 -13.94 2.26 6.02
CA THR A 16 -15.25 2.78 5.63
C THR A 16 -15.05 4.02 4.76
N PHE A 17 -15.73 4.04 3.62
CA PHE A 17 -15.80 5.18 2.72
C PHE A 17 -17.27 5.55 2.55
N THR A 18 -17.55 6.81 2.28
CA THR A 18 -18.85 7.22 1.73
C THR A 18 -19.06 6.60 0.35
N THR A 19 -20.31 6.57 -0.11
CA THR A 19 -20.64 6.07 -1.45
C THR A 19 -19.85 6.80 -2.53
N GLU A 20 -19.82 8.14 -2.47
CA GLU A 20 -19.12 8.97 -3.45
C GLU A 20 -17.62 8.70 -3.47
N GLU A 21 -16.97 8.64 -2.30
CA GLU A 21 -15.55 8.30 -2.20
C GLU A 21 -15.26 6.91 -2.79
N PHE A 22 -16.11 5.92 -2.52
CA PHE A 22 -15.92 4.57 -3.03
C PHE A 22 -16.06 4.50 -4.56
N GLU A 23 -17.03 5.21 -5.14
CA GLU A 23 -17.19 5.31 -6.59
C GLU A 23 -15.97 5.96 -7.25
N LEU A 24 -15.44 7.03 -6.66
CA LEU A 24 -14.20 7.67 -7.12
C LEU A 24 -13.00 6.73 -7.03
N ILE A 25 -12.88 5.96 -5.94
CA ILE A 25 -11.83 4.94 -5.79
C ILE A 25 -11.95 3.87 -6.88
N GLN A 26 -13.16 3.37 -7.17
CA GLN A 26 -13.37 2.38 -8.23
C GLN A 26 -12.99 2.94 -9.60
N LYS A 27 -13.42 4.16 -9.91
CA LYS A 27 -13.11 4.84 -11.17
C LYS A 27 -11.61 5.03 -11.35
N ALA A 28 -10.91 5.52 -10.32
CA ALA A 28 -9.46 5.71 -10.36
C ALA A 28 -8.71 4.38 -10.47
N ALA A 29 -9.17 3.33 -9.78
CA ALA A 29 -8.58 2.00 -9.86
C ALA A 29 -8.70 1.44 -11.28
N TYR A 30 -9.87 1.58 -11.92
CA TYR A 30 -10.08 1.19 -13.31
C TYR A 30 -9.18 1.97 -14.28
N GLN A 31 -9.10 3.29 -14.13
CA GLN A 31 -8.26 4.15 -14.99
C GLN A 31 -6.76 3.85 -14.90
N THR A 32 -6.31 3.27 -13.77
CA THR A 32 -4.90 2.99 -13.51
C THR A 32 -4.55 1.50 -13.64
N ASP A 33 -5.48 0.67 -14.13
CA ASP A 33 -5.36 -0.79 -14.23
C ASP A 33 -4.95 -1.45 -12.90
N ARG A 34 -5.57 -0.99 -11.81
CA ARG A 34 -5.32 -1.47 -10.44
C ARG A 34 -6.60 -2.04 -9.84
N ARG A 35 -6.44 -2.96 -8.89
CA ARG A 35 -7.52 -3.32 -7.96
C ARG A 35 -7.72 -2.17 -6.95
N PRO A 36 -8.95 -1.90 -6.47
CA PRO A 36 -9.20 -0.87 -5.45
C PRO A 36 -8.28 -0.98 -4.22
N ALA A 37 -8.09 -2.19 -3.69
CA ALA A 37 -7.17 -2.43 -2.58
C ALA A 37 -5.71 -2.07 -2.90
N GLY A 38 -5.28 -2.27 -4.16
CA GLY A 38 -3.95 -1.89 -4.62
C GLY A 38 -3.78 -0.38 -4.75
N LEU A 39 -4.82 0.33 -5.17
CA LEU A 39 -4.84 1.79 -5.20
C LEU A 39 -4.81 2.38 -3.78
N VAL A 40 -5.64 1.88 -2.88
CA VAL A 40 -5.65 2.30 -1.46
C VAL A 40 -4.28 2.07 -0.84
N ARG A 41 -3.69 0.88 -1.04
CA ARG A 41 -2.33 0.59 -0.56
C ARG A 41 -1.31 1.58 -1.12
N TYR A 42 -1.35 1.89 -2.41
CA TYR A 42 -0.43 2.85 -3.02
C TYR A 42 -0.57 4.24 -2.39
N ALA A 43 -1.80 4.75 -2.27
CA ALA A 43 -2.07 6.06 -1.67
C ALA A 43 -1.60 6.12 -0.20
N THR A 44 -1.85 5.07 0.59
CA THR A 44 -1.38 4.98 1.97
C THR A 44 0.14 5.02 2.06
N LEU A 45 0.86 4.26 1.22
CA LEU A 45 2.32 4.27 1.23
C LEU A 45 2.89 5.62 0.79
N LEU A 46 2.26 6.28 -0.19
CA LEU A 46 2.65 7.61 -0.63
C LEU A 46 2.53 8.61 0.53
N TYR A 47 1.41 8.60 1.25
CA TYR A 47 1.20 9.45 2.41
C TYR A 47 2.20 9.15 3.54
N LEU A 48 2.46 7.87 3.85
CA LEU A 48 3.44 7.49 4.87
C LEU A 48 4.87 7.95 4.53
N LYS A 49 5.24 7.96 3.24
CA LYS A 49 6.49 8.55 2.76
C LYS A 49 6.50 10.07 2.96
N GLU A 50 5.41 10.74 2.58
CA GLU A 50 5.26 12.20 2.70
C GLU A 50 5.47 12.68 4.14
N ILE A 51 4.94 11.94 5.12
CA ILE A 51 5.10 12.26 6.55
C ILE A 51 6.36 11.66 7.18
N GLY A 52 7.25 11.06 6.40
CA GLY A 52 8.55 10.54 6.85
C GLY A 52 8.49 9.27 7.71
N LEU A 53 7.34 8.57 7.76
CA LEU A 53 7.19 7.32 8.51
C LEU A 53 7.59 6.07 7.72
N LEU A 54 7.64 6.18 6.39
CA LEU A 54 8.15 5.13 5.52
C LEU A 54 9.40 5.65 4.80
N GLN A 55 10.57 5.13 5.17
CA GLN A 55 11.81 5.40 4.45
C GLN A 55 11.80 4.62 3.11
N GLU A 56 12.34 5.21 2.05
CA GLU A 56 12.62 4.44 0.85
C GLU A 56 13.64 3.38 1.21
N GLU A 57 13.36 2.11 0.94
CA GLU A 57 14.41 1.09 0.98
C GLU A 57 15.44 1.51 -0.08
N THR A 58 16.49 2.20 0.34
CA THR A 58 17.75 2.20 -0.39
C THR A 58 18.11 0.73 -0.47
N LYS A 59 17.88 0.13 -1.64
CA LYS A 59 18.54 -1.11 -2.01
C LYS A 59 20.02 -0.76 -2.02
N ASP A 60 20.67 -0.91 -0.87
CA ASP A 60 22.09 -1.12 -0.85
C ASP A 60 22.30 -2.41 -1.62
N GLU A 61 22.75 -2.24 -2.86
CA GLU A 61 23.37 -3.30 -3.66
C GLU A 61 24.56 -3.83 -2.85
N GLU A 62 24.32 -4.79 -1.97
CA GLU A 62 25.40 -5.55 -1.34
C GLU A 62 25.84 -6.67 -2.28
N SER A 63 26.99 -6.39 -2.90
CA SER A 63 28.15 -7.26 -3.15
C SER A 63 28.08 -8.37 -4.19
#